data_AF-A0A816F529-F1
#
_entry.id   AF-A0A816F529-F1
#
_cell.length_a   1.000
_cell.length_b   1.000
_cell.length_c   1.000
_cell.angle_alpha   90.00
_cell.angle_beta   90.00
_cell.angle_gamma   90.00
#
_symmetry.space_group_name_H-M   'P 1'
#
loop_
_entity.id
_entity.type
_entity.pdbx_description
1 polymer ?
#
loop_
_entity_poly.entity_id
_entity_poly.type
_entity_poly.pdbx_seq_one_letter_code
_entity_poly.pdbx_strand_id
1 'polypeptide(L)'
;SHEQLLQDHFVDELIGRMTRLLDDCELNWQNELVLIVIAMITMRILTICNSTREDHVATLTLKCRRTGEKWIQLISESMETIDSSAFDEMAKLRQKMVIIGTACLLTFSAPVDRLRRLLSSNGHVISLLKASTIVHDNSVLNKNRSSLSTFMQNILRMKERILVMVQPTLTEFLE
;
A
#
# COMPACT_ATOMS: atom_id res chain seq x y z
N SER A 1 -11.32 -0.64 -23.56
CA SER A 1 -10.78 0.49 -22.76
C SER A 1 -9.53 0.18 -21.92
N HIS A 2 -8.93 -1.02 -21.97
CA HIS A 2 -7.65 -1.32 -21.29
C HIS A 2 -6.55 -1.79 -22.24
N GLU A 3 -6.78 -1.76 -23.56
CA GLU A 3 -5.83 -2.25 -24.58
C GLU A 3 -4.49 -1.50 -24.57
N GLN A 4 -4.48 -0.22 -24.16
CA GLN A 4 -3.25 0.55 -23.99
C GLN A 4 -2.33 -0.03 -22.90
N LEU A 5 -2.87 -0.73 -21.89
CA LEU A 5 -2.07 -1.42 -20.87
C LEU A 5 -1.36 -2.68 -21.39
N LEU A 6 -1.65 -3.08 -22.63
CA LEU A 6 -0.92 -4.12 -23.36
C LEU A 6 0.22 -3.54 -24.21
N GLN A 7 0.32 -2.22 -24.33
CA GLN A 7 1.36 -1.53 -25.10
C GLN A 7 2.52 -1.16 -24.17
N ASP A 8 3.67 -1.81 -24.37
CA ASP A 8 4.86 -1.65 -23.52
C ASP A 8 5.29 -0.18 -23.37
N HIS A 9 5.28 0.61 -24.46
CA HIS A 9 5.61 2.05 -24.40
C HIS A 9 4.70 2.83 -23.45
N PHE A 10 3.40 2.59 -23.52
CA PHE A 10 2.43 3.27 -22.65
C PHE A 10 2.65 2.87 -21.19
N VAL A 11 2.88 1.58 -20.93
CA VAL A 11 3.16 1.07 -19.59
C VAL A 11 4.44 1.68 -19.02
N ASP A 12 5.51 1.73 -19.81
CA ASP A 12 6.78 2.33 -19.39
C ASP A 12 6.63 3.81 -19.05
N GLU A 13 5.93 4.57 -19.90
CA GLU A 13 5.66 5.98 -19.65
C GLU A 13 4.84 6.19 -18.38
N LEU A 14 3.79 5.38 -18.19
CA LEU A 14 2.92 5.44 -17.04
C LEU A 14 3.66 5.08 -15.74
N ILE A 15 4.49 4.04 -15.75
CA ILE A 15 5.38 3.68 -14.62
C ILE A 15 6.34 4.84 -14.34
N GLY A 16 6.95 5.44 -15.37
CA GLY A 16 7.86 6.56 -15.22
C GLY A 16 7.19 7.80 -14.62
N ARG A 17 5.93 8.09 -14.98
CA ARG A 17 5.13 9.18 -14.40
C ARG A 17 4.78 8.90 -12.94
N MET A 18 4.33 7.69 -12.60
CA MET A 18 4.02 7.32 -11.22
C MET A 18 5.26 7.30 -10.32
N THR A 19 6.39 6.85 -10.86
CA THR A 19 7.67 6.84 -10.14
C THR A 19 8.10 8.26 -9.76
N ARG A 20 8.00 9.21 -10.69
CA ARG A 20 8.27 10.64 -10.44
C ARG A 20 7.30 11.23 -9.42
N LEU A 21 6.01 10.91 -9.55
CA LEU A 21 5.02 11.38 -8.59
C LEU A 21 5.31 10.91 -7.15
N LEU A 22 5.79 9.66 -6.99
CA LEU A 22 6.24 9.15 -5.68
C LEU A 22 7.48 9.87 -5.14
N ASP A 23 8.40 10.28 -6.02
CA ASP A 23 9.56 11.08 -5.62
C ASP A 23 9.13 12.48 -5.17
N ASP A 24 8.26 13.13 -5.94
CA ASP A 24 7.77 14.48 -5.64
C ASP A 24 6.98 14.52 -4.32
N CYS A 25 6.29 13.44 -3.96
CA CYS A 25 5.54 13.36 -2.72
C CYS A 25 6.28 12.67 -1.57
N GLU A 26 7.56 12.31 -1.70
CA GLU A 26 8.26 11.42 -0.74
C GLU A 26 8.21 11.95 0.71
N LEU A 27 8.19 13.26 0.91
CA LEU A 27 8.07 13.91 2.23
C LEU A 27 6.66 14.41 2.55
N ASN A 28 5.74 14.38 1.59
CA ASN A 28 4.38 14.91 1.71
C ASN A 28 3.37 13.84 2.16
N TRP A 29 3.59 13.29 3.35
CA TRP A 29 2.72 12.27 3.95
C TRP A 29 1.29 12.75 4.25
N GLN A 30 1.04 14.07 4.16
CA GLN A 30 -0.28 14.65 4.37
C GLN A 30 -1.29 14.31 3.28
N ASN A 31 -0.84 13.84 2.12
CA ASN A 31 -1.68 13.43 1.00
C ASN A 31 -1.61 11.91 0.76
N GLU A 32 -2.06 11.14 1.75
CA GLU A 32 -2.05 9.68 1.75
C GLU A 32 -2.81 9.04 0.57
N LEU A 33 -3.77 9.75 -0.01
CA LEU A 33 -4.58 9.26 -1.12
C LEU A 33 -3.74 9.07 -2.39
N VAL A 34 -2.67 9.84 -2.58
CA VAL A 34 -1.75 9.65 -3.72
C VAL A 34 -1.17 8.25 -3.71
N LEU A 35 -0.73 7.77 -2.55
CA LEU A 35 -0.15 6.44 -2.44
C LEU A 35 -1.19 5.33 -2.69
N ILE A 36 -2.43 5.51 -2.22
CA ILE A 36 -3.53 4.58 -2.50
C ILE A 36 -3.77 4.47 -4.01
N VAL A 37 -3.91 5.61 -4.69
CA VAL A 37 -4.20 5.65 -6.13
C VAL A 37 -3.05 5.01 -6.92
N ILE A 38 -1.80 5.37 -6.62
CA ILE A 38 -0.64 4.81 -7.29
C ILE A 38 -0.54 3.30 -7.04
N ALA A 39 -0.76 2.82 -5.81
CA ALA A 39 -0.77 1.40 -5.50
C ALA A 39 -1.85 0.65 -6.30
N MET A 40 -3.09 1.17 -6.34
CA MET A 40 -4.17 0.56 -7.11
C MET A 40 -3.86 0.48 -8.62
N ILE A 41 -3.34 1.57 -9.20
CA ILE A 41 -2.96 1.60 -10.62
C ILE A 41 -1.81 0.62 -10.87
N THR A 42 -0.79 0.61 -10.02
CA THR A 42 0.36 -0.29 -10.12
C THR A 42 -0.08 -1.76 -10.14
N MET A 43 -0.97 -2.15 -9.22
CA MET A 43 -1.49 -3.52 -9.17
C MET A 43 -2.40 -3.86 -10.35
N ARG A 44 -3.14 -2.87 -10.87
CA ARG A 44 -3.93 -3.05 -12.08
C ARG A 44 -3.04 -3.29 -13.30
N ILE A 45 -1.93 -2.55 -13.43
CA ILE A 45 -0.92 -2.79 -14.46
C ILE A 45 -0.33 -4.19 -14.26
N LEU A 46 0.05 -4.55 -13.04
CA LEU A 46 0.61 -5.89 -12.76
C LEU A 46 -0.36 -7.01 -13.13
N THR A 47 -1.67 -6.77 -13.08
CA THR A 47 -2.65 -7.79 -13.45
C THR A 47 -2.78 -7.98 -14.96
N ILE A 48 -2.55 -6.92 -15.75
CA ILE A 48 -2.88 -6.90 -17.19
C ILE A 48 -1.63 -6.90 -18.08
N CYS A 49 -0.52 -6.36 -17.61
CA CYS A 49 0.65 -6.14 -18.45
C CYS A 49 1.24 -7.46 -18.94
N ASN A 50 1.90 -7.37 -20.11
CA ASN A 50 2.75 -8.43 -20.63
C ASN A 50 3.84 -8.81 -19.63
N SER A 51 4.28 -10.06 -19.67
CA SER A 51 5.33 -10.58 -18.76
C SER A 51 6.65 -9.81 -18.87
N THR A 52 6.94 -9.19 -20.02
CA THR A 52 8.15 -8.39 -20.28
C THR A 52 8.31 -7.18 -19.34
N ARG A 53 7.21 -6.67 -18.76
CA ARG A 53 7.21 -5.47 -17.91
C ARG A 53 6.93 -5.74 -16.44
N GLU A 54 6.75 -7.01 -16.08
CA GLU A 54 6.44 -7.40 -14.71
C GLU A 54 7.49 -6.87 -13.71
N ASP A 55 8.77 -6.91 -14.06
CA ASP A 55 9.90 -6.43 -13.25
C ASP A 55 9.84 -4.93 -12.96
N HIS A 56 9.44 -4.14 -13.96
CA HIS A 56 9.29 -2.69 -13.82
C HIS A 56 8.13 -2.36 -12.88
N VAL A 57 7.02 -3.10 -13.01
CA VAL A 57 5.85 -2.94 -12.15
C VAL A 57 6.13 -3.42 -10.73
N ALA A 58 6.88 -4.52 -10.57
CA ALA A 58 7.34 -5.00 -9.27
C ALA A 58 8.28 -3.99 -8.59
N THR A 59 9.13 -3.31 -9.36
CA THR A 59 9.98 -2.22 -8.85
C THR A 59 9.15 -1.05 -8.36
N LEU A 60 8.15 -0.61 -9.14
CA LEU A 60 7.21 0.43 -8.71
C LEU A 60 6.41 0.02 -7.46
N THR A 61 5.99 -1.25 -7.40
CA THR A 61 5.31 -1.83 -6.25
C THR A 61 6.17 -1.73 -4.99
N LEU A 62 7.45 -2.09 -5.08
CA LEU A 62 8.40 -1.95 -3.97
C LEU A 62 8.59 -0.49 -3.56
N LYS A 63 8.61 0.43 -4.53
CA LYS A 63 8.69 1.87 -4.25
C LYS A 63 7.48 2.34 -3.45
N CYS A 64 6.25 1.97 -3.84
CA CYS A 64 5.05 2.26 -3.06
C CYS A 64 5.16 1.79 -1.60
N ARG A 65 5.65 0.55 -1.39
CA ARG A 65 5.84 0.00 -0.03
C ARG A 65 6.83 0.86 0.78
N ARG A 66 8.00 1.16 0.21
CA ARG A 66 9.03 1.98 0.86
C ARG A 66 8.55 3.39 1.18
N THR A 67 7.84 4.04 0.26
CA THR A 67 7.24 5.36 0.50
C THR A 67 6.24 5.31 1.64
N GLY A 68 5.36 4.30 1.66
CA GLY A 68 4.39 4.14 2.75
C GLY A 68 5.05 3.86 4.10
N GLU A 69 6.06 2.99 4.14
CA GLU A 69 6.84 2.72 5.35
C GLU A 69 7.54 3.97 5.88
N LYS A 70 8.15 4.77 4.99
CA LYS A 70 8.75 6.07 5.34
C LYS A 70 7.72 7.03 5.92
N TRP A 71 6.55 7.15 5.31
CA TRP A 71 5.49 8.02 5.81
C TRP A 71 4.94 7.57 7.17
N ILE A 72 4.77 6.27 7.38
CA ILE A 72 4.39 5.70 8.67
C ILE A 72 5.42 6.10 9.73
N GLN A 73 6.72 5.98 9.43
CA GLN A 73 7.78 6.38 10.34
C GLN A 73 7.70 7.88 10.69
N LEU A 74 7.56 8.75 9.69
CA LEU A 74 7.43 10.21 9.89
C LEU A 74 6.20 10.57 10.74
N ILE A 75 5.09 9.86 10.56
CA ILE A 75 3.89 10.06 11.37
C ILE A 75 4.13 9.61 12.82
N SER A 76 4.77 8.45 13.03
CA SER A 76 5.12 7.97 14.37
C SER A 76 6.02 8.97 15.10
N GLU A 77 7.05 9.48 14.44
CA GLU A 77 7.94 10.53 14.98
C GLU A 77 7.16 11.81 15.31
N SER A 78 6.21 12.19 14.45
CA SER A 78 5.34 13.35 14.72
C SER A 78 4.44 13.12 15.95
N MET A 79 3.93 11.91 16.13
CA MET A 79 3.09 11.55 17.28
C MET A 79 3.82 11.61 18.62
N GLU A 80 5.14 11.36 18.64
CA GLU A 80 5.96 11.48 19.86
C GLU A 80 6.10 12.93 20.35
N THR A 81 5.94 13.91 19.44
CA THR A 81 6.05 15.34 19.76
C THR A 81 4.73 15.99 20.18
N ILE A 82 3.61 15.29 19.97
CA ILE A 82 2.27 15.81 20.27
C ILE A 82 1.98 15.61 21.76
N ASP A 83 1.41 16.64 22.40
CA ASP A 83 0.95 16.53 23.79
C ASP A 83 -0.09 15.41 23.92
N SER A 84 0.07 14.58 24.94
CA SER A 84 -0.86 13.54 25.38
C SER A 84 -2.31 14.00 25.51
N SER A 85 -2.55 15.31 25.70
CA SER A 85 -3.88 15.90 25.80
C SER A 85 -4.57 16.11 24.43
N ALA A 86 -3.83 16.09 23.32
CA ALA A 86 -4.34 16.35 21.96
C ALA A 86 -4.92 15.07 21.30
N PHE A 87 -5.89 14.44 21.96
CA PHE A 87 -6.49 13.18 21.54
C PHE A 87 -7.00 13.16 20.09
N ASP A 88 -7.61 14.26 19.64
CA ASP A 88 -8.17 14.36 18.29
C ASP A 88 -7.09 14.40 17.20
N GLU A 89 -5.97 15.05 17.46
CA GLU A 89 -4.85 15.11 16.52
C GLU A 89 -4.18 13.75 16.41
N MET A 90 -3.98 13.09 17.56
CA MET A 90 -3.47 11.72 17.60
C MET A 90 -4.38 10.74 16.85
N ALA A 91 -5.70 10.87 16.99
CA ALA A 91 -6.66 10.05 16.26
C ALA A 91 -6.57 10.27 14.73
N LYS A 92 -6.38 11.51 14.27
CA LYS A 92 -6.18 11.82 12.83
C LYS A 92 -4.91 11.21 12.28
N LEU A 93 -3.79 11.27 13.02
CA LEU A 93 -2.53 10.67 12.60
C LEU A 93 -2.62 9.15 12.53
N ARG A 94 -3.25 8.50 13.52
CA ARG A 94 -3.54 7.05 13.47
C ARG A 94 -4.41 6.70 12.27
N GLN A 95 -5.40 7.51 11.93
CA GLN A 95 -6.22 7.32 10.73
C GLN A 95 -5.37 7.36 9.46
N LYS A 96 -4.44 8.32 9.34
CA LYS A 96 -3.50 8.38 8.22
C LYS A 96 -2.62 7.14 8.14
N MET A 97 -2.09 6.65 9.27
CA MET A 97 -1.31 5.40 9.31
C MET A 97 -2.12 4.20 8.82
N VAL A 98 -3.42 4.11 9.17
CA VAL A 98 -4.32 3.07 8.67
C VAL A 98 -4.48 3.16 7.15
N ILE A 99 -4.65 4.36 6.60
CA ILE A 99 -4.80 4.56 5.15
C ILE A 99 -3.50 4.18 4.44
N ILE A 100 -2.35 4.69 4.90
CA ILE A 100 -1.04 4.42 4.31
C ILE A 100 -0.70 2.93 4.40
N GLY A 101 -0.91 2.31 5.56
CA GLY A 101 -0.72 0.86 5.73
C GLY A 101 -1.63 0.05 4.81
N THR A 102 -2.86 0.51 4.57
CA THR A 102 -3.75 -0.13 3.58
C THR A 102 -3.22 0.02 2.16
N ALA A 103 -2.62 1.16 1.80
CA ALA A 103 -1.94 1.33 0.52
C ALA A 103 -0.78 0.34 0.34
N CYS A 104 0.02 0.14 1.39
CA CYS A 104 1.06 -0.89 1.40
C CYS A 104 0.46 -2.28 1.22
N LEU A 105 -0.64 -2.62 1.89
CA LEU A 105 -1.33 -3.91 1.71
C LEU A 105 -1.86 -4.09 0.29
N LEU A 106 -2.43 -3.06 -0.32
CA LEU A 106 -2.94 -3.12 -1.71
C LEU A 106 -1.86 -3.62 -2.67
N THR A 107 -0.59 -3.34 -2.41
CA THR A 107 0.54 -3.81 -3.24
C THR A 107 0.77 -5.33 -3.24
N PHE A 108 -0.02 -6.09 -2.48
CA PHE A 108 -0.06 -7.55 -2.49
C PHE A 108 -1.37 -8.08 -3.12
N SER A 109 -2.22 -7.20 -3.67
CA SER A 109 -3.43 -7.57 -4.40
C SER A 109 -3.08 -7.99 -5.84
N ALA A 110 -2.48 -9.17 -5.98
CA ALA A 110 -2.11 -9.76 -7.27
C ALA A 110 -2.70 -11.17 -7.43
N PRO A 111 -2.90 -11.63 -8.68
CA PRO A 111 -3.13 -13.05 -8.97
C PRO A 111 -2.06 -13.95 -8.34
N VAL A 112 -2.42 -15.18 -7.96
CA VAL A 112 -1.58 -16.11 -7.18
C VAL A 112 -0.22 -16.36 -7.84
N ASP A 113 -0.20 -16.49 -9.16
CA ASP A 113 1.00 -16.66 -9.99
C ASP A 113 2.00 -15.51 -9.82
N ARG A 114 1.52 -14.26 -9.78
CA ARG A 114 2.37 -13.07 -9.59
C ARG A 114 2.61 -12.76 -8.11
N LEU A 115 1.73 -13.21 -7.22
CA LEU A 115 1.83 -12.99 -5.78
C LEU A 115 3.05 -13.68 -5.17
N ARG A 116 3.36 -14.91 -5.61
CA ARG A 116 4.58 -15.62 -5.19
C ARG A 116 5.84 -14.79 -5.45
N ARG A 117 5.89 -14.08 -6.58
CA ARG A 117 7.00 -13.18 -6.89
C ARG A 117 7.06 -11.99 -5.94
N LEU A 118 5.92 -11.38 -5.64
CA LEU A 118 5.82 -10.26 -4.70
C LEU A 118 6.17 -10.63 -3.25
N LEU A 119 6.15 -11.92 -2.92
CA LEU A 119 6.48 -12.50 -1.62
C LEU A 119 7.76 -13.35 -1.64
N SER A 120 8.53 -13.28 -2.74
CA SER A 120 9.70 -14.16 -2.97
C SER A 120 10.88 -13.95 -2.00
N SER A 121 10.82 -12.95 -1.13
CA SER A 121 11.85 -12.67 -0.14
C SER A 121 11.25 -12.42 1.24
N ASN A 122 12.01 -12.78 2.28
CA ASN A 122 11.67 -12.49 3.68
C ASN A 122 11.38 -10.99 3.90
N GLY A 123 12.09 -10.11 3.19
CA GLY A 123 11.84 -8.67 3.26
C GLY A 123 10.42 -8.28 2.84
N HIS A 124 9.86 -8.93 1.82
CA HIS A 124 8.48 -8.67 1.39
C HIS A 124 7.45 -9.22 2.35
N VAL A 125 7.69 -10.40 2.93
CA VAL A 125 6.83 -10.97 3.99
C VAL A 125 6.84 -10.08 5.23
N ILE A 126 8.01 -9.61 5.65
CA ILE A 126 8.13 -8.65 6.77
C ILE A 126 7.37 -7.35 6.45
N SER A 127 7.48 -6.83 5.23
CA SER A 127 6.75 -5.62 4.82
C SER A 127 5.23 -5.82 4.89
N LEU A 128 4.74 -6.98 4.45
CA LEU A 128 3.33 -7.36 4.57
C LEU A 128 2.90 -7.37 6.04
N LEU A 129 3.61 -8.09 6.90
CA LEU A 129 3.28 -8.22 8.32
C LEU A 129 3.28 -6.85 9.01
N LYS A 130 4.30 -6.01 8.76
CA LYS A 130 4.35 -4.63 9.26
C LYS A 130 3.12 -3.84 8.86
N ALA A 131 2.76 -3.84 7.58
CA ALA A 131 1.59 -3.13 7.08
C ALA A 131 0.29 -3.66 7.71
N SER A 132 0.15 -4.98 7.86
CA SER A 132 -1.00 -5.61 8.51
C SER A 132 -1.12 -5.21 9.98
N THR A 133 -0.03 -5.26 10.74
CA THR A 133 0.03 -4.88 12.15
C THR A 133 -0.31 -3.40 12.33
N ILE A 134 0.30 -2.51 11.54
CA ILE A 134 0.04 -1.07 11.59
C ILE A 134 -1.45 -0.78 11.35
N VAL A 135 -2.03 -1.40 10.33
CA VAL A 135 -3.46 -1.23 10.03
C VAL A 135 -4.32 -1.77 11.17
N HIS A 136 -4.00 -2.94 11.72
CA HIS A 136 -4.75 -3.55 12.81
C HIS A 136 -4.72 -2.67 14.07
N ASP A 137 -3.52 -2.36 14.58
CA ASP A 137 -3.33 -1.69 15.86
C ASP A 137 -3.95 -0.29 15.85
N ASN A 138 -3.69 0.47 14.78
CA ASN A 138 -4.27 1.81 14.64
C ASN A 138 -5.77 1.79 14.36
N SER A 139 -6.31 0.72 13.75
CA SER A 139 -7.76 0.54 13.58
C SER A 139 -8.48 0.22 14.89
N VAL A 140 -7.85 -0.53 15.81
CA VAL A 140 -8.42 -0.86 17.13
C VAL A 140 -8.44 0.37 18.03
N LEU A 141 -7.37 1.14 17.99
CA LEU A 141 -7.23 2.38 18.76
C LEU A 141 -8.13 3.51 18.24
N ASN A 142 -8.53 3.47 16.97
CA ASN A 142 -9.39 4.47 16.34
C ASN A 142 -10.84 3.96 16.20
N LYS A 143 -11.60 4.03 17.30
CA LYS A 143 -12.97 3.52 17.39
C LYS A 143 -14.00 4.37 16.62
N ASN A 144 -13.68 5.61 16.26
CA ASN A 144 -14.56 6.50 15.51
C ASN A 144 -14.37 6.33 14.00
N ARG A 145 -14.87 5.22 13.45
CA ARG A 145 -14.92 5.00 11.99
C ARG A 145 -16.06 5.76 11.27
N SER A 146 -16.91 6.45 12.02
CA SER A 146 -18.14 7.09 11.54
C SER A 146 -17.94 8.27 10.59
N SER A 147 -16.71 8.78 10.42
CA SER A 147 -16.38 9.90 9.52
C SER A 147 -15.74 9.49 8.19
N LEU A 148 -15.55 8.19 7.92
CA LEU A 148 -14.90 7.74 6.70
C LEU A 148 -15.84 7.76 5.49
N SER A 149 -15.37 8.31 4.37
CA SER A 149 -16.07 8.25 3.09
C SER A 149 -16.30 6.81 2.64
N THR A 150 -17.37 6.57 1.85
CA THR A 150 -17.69 5.26 1.28
C THR A 150 -16.51 4.65 0.52
N PHE A 151 -15.78 5.48 -0.23
CA PHE A 151 -14.56 5.06 -0.91
C PHE A 151 -13.55 4.49 0.08
N MET A 152 -13.25 5.20 1.17
CA MET A 152 -12.27 4.73 2.15
C MET A 152 -12.73 3.47 2.87
N GLN A 153 -14.01 3.36 3.20
CA GLN A 153 -14.56 2.13 3.77
C GLN A 153 -14.37 0.93 2.84
N ASN A 154 -14.58 1.12 1.53
CA ASN A 154 -14.36 0.06 0.54
C ASN A 154 -12.89 -0.33 0.44
N ILE A 155 -11.98 0.63 0.48
CA ILE A 155 -10.53 0.39 0.48
C ILE A 155 -10.12 -0.37 1.74
N LEU A 156 -10.60 0.02 2.93
CA LEU A 156 -10.29 -0.69 4.17
C LEU A 156 -10.82 -2.12 4.19
N ARG A 157 -11.94 -2.42 3.52
CA ARG A 157 -12.44 -3.80 3.36
C ARG A 157 -11.54 -4.64 2.43
N MET A 158 -10.77 -4.02 1.54
CA MET A 158 -9.83 -4.78 0.69
C MET A 158 -8.72 -5.44 1.51
N LYS A 159 -8.35 -4.90 2.67
CA LYS A 159 -7.29 -5.48 3.52
C LYS A 159 -7.60 -6.93 3.90
N GLU A 160 -8.85 -7.24 4.25
CA GLU A 160 -9.28 -8.58 4.65
C GLU A 160 -9.16 -9.55 3.48
N ARG A 161 -9.57 -9.10 2.28
CA ARG A 161 -9.44 -9.89 1.04
C ARG A 161 -7.98 -10.18 0.72
N ILE A 162 -7.09 -9.20 0.86
CA ILE A 162 -5.65 -9.37 0.61
C ILE A 162 -5.06 -10.38 1.58
N LEU A 163 -5.39 -10.28 2.87
CA LEU A 163 -4.90 -11.22 3.87
C LEU A 163 -5.33 -12.66 3.56
N VAL A 164 -6.59 -12.86 3.16
CA VAL A 164 -7.09 -14.18 2.71
C VAL A 164 -6.38 -14.65 1.44
N MET A 165 -6.13 -13.76 0.48
CA MET A 165 -5.42 -14.11 -0.77
C MET A 165 -3.97 -14.51 -0.53
N VAL A 166 -3.32 -13.90 0.45
CA VAL A 166 -1.89 -14.12 0.75
C VAL A 166 -1.68 -15.34 1.65
N GLN A 167 -2.69 -15.73 2.45
CA GLN A 167 -2.60 -16.84 3.40
C GLN A 167 -2.03 -18.14 2.78
N PRO A 168 -2.49 -18.65 1.63
CA PRO A 168 -1.97 -19.90 1.07
C PRO A 168 -0.46 -19.84 0.78
N THR A 169 0.00 -18.71 0.24
CA THR A 169 1.42 -18.50 -0.04
C THR A 169 2.23 -18.40 1.25
N LEU A 170 1.71 -17.76 2.30
CA LEU A 170 2.40 -17.72 3.59
C LEU A 170 2.50 -19.09 4.25
N THR A 171 1.46 -19.93 4.14
CA THR A 171 1.51 -21.30 4.65
C THR A 171 2.61 -22.11 3.95
N GLU A 172 2.71 -22.02 2.62
CA GLU A 172 3.81 -22.66 1.85
C GLU A 172 5.20 -22.16 2.28
N PHE A 173 5.33 -20.92 2.77
CA PHE A 173 6.61 -20.36 3.23
C PHE A 173 6.98 -20.75 4.66
N LEU A 174 6.03 -21.22 5.47
CA LEU A 174 6.23 -21.57 6.88
C LEU A 174 6.41 -23.09 7.11
N GLU A 175 6.11 -23.90 6.11
CA GLU A 175 6.38 -25.35 6.05
C GLU A 175 7.81 -25.63 5.54
#